data_AF-A0A6B2FZQ8-F1
#
_entry.id   AF-A0A6B2FZQ8-F1
#
_cell.length_a   1.000
_cell.length_b   1.000
_cell.length_c   1.000
_cell.angle_alpha   90.00
_cell.angle_beta   90.00
_cell.angle_gamma   90.00
#
_symmetry.space_group_name_H-M   'P 1'
#
loop_
_entity.id
_entity.type
_entity.pdbx_description
1 polymer ?
#
loop_
_entity_poly.entity_id
_entity_poly.type
_entity_poly.pdbx_seq_one_letter_code
_entity_poly.pdbx_strand_id
1 'polypeptide(L)'
;EEKSAIARVLFFIKSLCGVLLKNQVLLSSAISMHIYNVFQEFNISTLSEIGKKAEKSKNPFFKMVVESLRLILSDNVKVTEPTKLKKGEKIHIIGSKSVPPGSTQMYMVKTMLNALCLMKKTKKYLESAHQLQIQAFQSDTAFFTSLLNLPSAIHECSQTVSLYFKEFYIEMSPDDQIQYRIDGSFPYIINSHMITSNEINMYEFILFVNEIYNDAGYSSLHELKCRFLFNELDAESQLSYKQTCYHLSVKVYTISRNEAFTLVFDKAFKNQLTKRFSIADKFFSSESTVPYHTAHQFTNLCQQRSIQYLGRSIDLNSLLSQRLLIKLKESLEACVSFFETANLDKIILFSALIDMYEETHVVLTRNFELPPFKAILHEVNGEIPGYLSRTLNQIITSLINDIGPNYSYCVQTQRFVKSTILYTTHSSEPSKIHSVQVYGTKAIAFAFEEYYGRYSKYIGVEHFQTIFRLVGYSGVAKIVEDLKEAATTLLDPILIKYVEILMEGMPMKCVLPRSSYGLAGLFGYYETSFAAIFQYSDLRSGFLHSL
;
A
#
# COMPACT_ATOMS: atom_id res chain seq x y z
N GLU A 1 -6.59 19.39 -7.52
CA GLU A 1 -5.48 20.34 -7.35
C GLU A 1 -5.46 20.97 -5.96
N GLU A 2 -6.52 21.65 -5.51
CA GLU A 2 -6.57 22.28 -4.17
C GLU A 2 -6.30 21.29 -3.02
N LYS A 3 -6.99 20.14 -2.98
CA LYS A 3 -6.77 19.08 -1.97
C LYS A 3 -5.31 18.62 -1.92
N SER A 4 -4.67 18.52 -3.09
CA SER A 4 -3.26 18.12 -3.21
C SER A 4 -2.33 19.21 -2.65
N ALA A 5 -2.62 20.47 -2.94
CA ALA A 5 -1.85 21.61 -2.43
C ALA A 5 -1.95 21.73 -0.90
N ILE A 6 -3.16 21.56 -0.34
CA ILE A 6 -3.39 21.56 1.11
C ILE A 6 -2.55 20.47 1.79
N ALA A 7 -2.55 19.25 1.28
CA ALA A 7 -1.75 18.16 1.84
C ALA A 7 -0.24 18.48 1.86
N ARG A 8 0.27 19.13 0.80
CA ARG A 8 1.68 19.58 0.75
C ARG A 8 1.98 20.66 1.77
N VAL A 9 1.07 21.62 1.97
CA VAL A 9 1.23 22.67 2.99
C VAL A 9 1.26 22.06 4.39
N LEU A 10 0.35 21.12 4.69
CA LEU A 10 0.35 20.38 5.96
C LEU A 10 1.67 19.63 6.16
N PHE A 11 2.16 18.96 5.12
CA PHE A 11 3.47 18.32 5.14
C PHE A 11 4.59 19.30 5.46
N PHE A 12 4.65 20.47 4.80
CA PHE A 12 5.69 21.47 5.07
C PHE A 12 5.66 21.99 6.50
N ILE A 13 4.46 22.32 7.01
CA ILE A 13 4.28 22.80 8.38
C ILE A 13 4.76 21.74 9.36
N LYS A 14 4.20 20.52 9.30
CA LYS A 14 4.48 19.45 10.26
C LYS A 14 5.93 18.96 10.18
N SER A 15 6.50 18.88 8.98
CA SER A 15 7.91 18.50 8.81
C SER A 15 8.86 19.54 9.39
N LEU A 16 8.61 20.83 9.14
CA LEU A 16 9.42 21.90 9.71
C LEU A 16 9.34 21.90 11.24
N CYS A 17 8.15 21.72 11.81
CA CYS A 17 7.97 21.60 13.26
C CYS A 17 8.76 20.42 13.83
N GLY A 18 8.71 19.25 13.18
CA GLY A 18 9.51 18.09 13.58
C GLY A 18 11.01 18.38 13.59
N VAL A 19 11.52 19.08 12.57
CA VAL A 19 12.94 19.48 12.49
C VAL A 19 13.31 20.47 13.60
N LEU A 20 12.46 21.47 13.88
CA LEU A 20 12.71 22.45 14.93
C LEU A 20 12.71 21.81 16.31
N LEU A 21 11.74 20.95 16.62
CA LEU A 21 11.66 20.25 17.90
C LEU A 21 12.82 19.27 18.10
N LYS A 22 13.26 18.58 17.04
CA LYS A 22 14.45 17.71 17.10
C LYS A 22 15.73 18.47 17.47
N ASN A 23 15.80 19.76 17.11
CA ASN A 23 16.94 20.64 17.41
C ASN A 23 16.67 21.58 18.59
N GLN A 24 15.63 21.33 19.39
CA GLN A 24 15.20 22.22 20.47
C GLN A 24 16.32 22.59 21.44
N VAL A 25 17.15 21.63 21.87
CA VAL A 25 18.21 21.88 22.86
C VAL A 25 19.23 22.91 22.35
N LEU A 26 19.64 22.77 21.09
CA LEU A 26 20.56 23.70 20.44
C LEU A 26 19.93 25.09 20.30
N LEU A 27 18.68 25.13 19.81
CA LEU A 27 17.94 26.38 19.61
C LEU A 27 17.70 27.10 20.93
N SER A 28 17.25 26.40 21.98
CA SER A 28 17.01 26.98 23.30
C SER A 28 18.27 27.59 23.93
N SER A 29 19.44 26.95 23.74
CA SER A 29 20.71 27.52 24.22
C SER A 29 21.12 28.77 23.45
N ALA A 30 21.02 28.73 22.11
CA ALA A 30 21.33 29.88 21.26
C ALA A 30 20.40 31.08 21.54
N ILE A 31 19.10 30.81 21.69
CA ILE A 31 18.09 31.80 22.07
C ILE A 31 18.42 32.41 23.44
N SER A 32 18.73 31.58 24.43
CA SER A 32 19.06 32.04 25.78
C SER A 32 20.28 32.95 25.81
N MET A 33 21.32 32.58 25.06
CA MET A 33 22.54 33.38 24.91
C MET A 33 22.26 34.70 24.19
N HIS A 34 21.48 34.67 23.10
CA HIS A 34 21.11 35.87 22.37
C HIS A 34 20.31 36.84 23.24
N ILE A 35 19.29 36.36 23.94
CA ILE A 35 18.46 37.18 24.82
C ILE A 35 19.30 37.79 25.95
N TYR A 36 20.19 37.00 26.56
CA TYR A 36 21.09 37.51 27.59
C TYR A 36 21.96 38.65 27.04
N ASN A 37 22.57 38.46 25.87
CA ASN A 37 23.42 39.48 25.25
C ASN A 37 22.65 40.77 24.93
N VAL A 38 21.44 40.67 24.38
CA VAL A 38 20.58 41.83 24.11
C VAL A 38 20.27 42.61 25.40
N PHE A 39 19.98 41.91 26.50
CA PHE A 39 19.72 42.54 27.81
C PHE A 39 20.96 43.24 28.37
N GLN A 40 22.12 42.60 28.31
CA GLN A 40 23.37 43.18 28.83
C GLN A 40 23.87 44.33 27.96
N GLU A 41 23.77 44.22 26.65
CA GLU A 41 24.13 45.30 25.72
C GLU A 41 23.25 46.53 25.94
N PHE A 42 21.93 46.35 26.11
CA PHE A 42 21.02 47.45 26.45
C PHE A 42 21.35 48.09 27.81
N ASN A 43 21.68 47.27 28.81
CA ASN A 43 22.08 47.76 30.14
C ASN A 43 23.36 48.62 30.07
N ILE A 44 24.38 48.14 29.35
CA ILE A 44 25.70 48.77 29.25
C ILE A 44 25.68 50.01 28.36
N SER A 45 25.02 49.95 27.20
CA SER A 45 25.00 51.04 26.23
C SER A 45 24.00 52.12 26.62
N THR A 46 22.73 51.76 26.77
CA THR A 46 21.62 52.71 26.85
C THR A 46 21.28 53.05 28.30
N LEU A 47 21.08 52.04 29.16
CA LEU A 47 20.64 52.27 30.54
C LEU A 47 21.73 52.90 31.43
N SER A 48 23.00 52.60 31.16
CA SER A 48 24.14 53.25 31.79
C SER A 48 24.15 54.77 31.52
N GLU A 49 23.90 55.21 30.29
CA GLU A 49 23.82 56.64 29.94
C GLU A 49 22.62 57.33 30.58
N ILE A 50 21.45 56.70 30.52
CA ILE A 50 20.23 57.21 31.16
C ILE A 50 20.43 57.33 32.67
N GLY A 51 21.10 56.37 33.32
CA GLY A 51 21.31 56.43 34.76
C GLY A 51 22.35 57.45 35.21
N LYS A 52 23.36 57.80 34.39
CA LYS A 52 24.22 58.97 34.67
C LYS A 52 23.41 60.27 34.71
N LYS A 53 22.35 60.37 33.90
CA LYS A 53 21.40 61.51 33.94
C LYS A 53 20.47 61.41 35.15
N ALA A 54 20.05 60.20 35.53
CA ALA A 54 19.21 59.96 36.71
C ALA A 54 19.91 60.34 38.02
N GLU A 55 21.21 60.04 38.16
CA GLU A 55 22.02 60.41 39.33
C GLU A 55 22.05 61.92 39.57
N LYS A 56 22.08 62.71 38.48
CA LYS A 56 22.08 64.18 38.51
C LYS A 56 20.66 64.78 38.57
N SER A 57 19.62 63.97 38.41
CA SER A 57 18.23 64.45 38.36
C SER A 57 17.67 64.68 39.77
N LYS A 58 16.96 65.80 39.96
CA LYS A 58 16.21 66.07 41.20
C LYS A 58 14.86 65.36 41.26
N ASN A 59 14.43 64.65 40.21
CA ASN A 59 13.15 63.95 40.21
C ASN A 59 13.29 62.56 40.87
N PRO A 60 12.73 62.34 42.07
CA PRO A 60 12.90 61.08 42.81
C PRO A 60 12.28 59.90 42.06
N PHE A 61 11.17 60.10 41.34
CA PHE A 61 10.50 59.04 40.59
C PHE A 61 11.33 58.57 39.39
N PHE A 62 11.92 59.50 38.63
CA PHE A 62 12.80 59.14 37.51
C PHE A 62 14.03 58.37 38.00
N LYS A 63 14.63 58.84 39.11
CA LYS A 63 15.79 58.18 39.73
C LYS A 63 15.45 56.77 40.21
N MET A 64 14.35 56.61 40.94
CA MET A 64 13.86 55.31 41.41
C MET A 64 13.64 54.31 40.27
N VAL A 65 12.98 54.71 39.17
CA VAL A 65 12.70 53.80 38.04
C VAL A 65 13.99 53.34 37.35
N VAL A 66 14.94 54.25 37.12
CA VAL A 66 16.20 53.92 36.45
C VAL A 66 17.13 53.09 37.33
N GLU A 67 17.19 53.38 38.64
CA GLU A 67 17.95 52.57 39.61
C GLU A 67 17.37 51.16 39.74
N SER A 68 16.04 51.04 39.77
CA SER A 68 15.35 49.74 39.79
C SER A 68 15.66 48.93 38.53
N LEU A 69 15.59 49.56 37.35
CA LEU A 69 15.96 48.92 36.08
C LEU A 69 17.41 48.43 36.08
N ARG A 70 18.35 49.24 36.59
CA ARG A 70 19.77 48.86 36.67
C ARG A 70 19.96 47.67 37.60
N LEU A 71 19.30 47.65 38.76
CA LEU A 71 19.36 46.53 39.71
C LEU A 71 18.78 45.22 39.14
N ILE A 72 17.69 45.32 38.38
CA ILE A 72 17.04 44.15 37.76
C ILE A 72 17.90 43.57 36.63
N LEU A 73 18.55 44.42 35.84
CA LEU A 73 19.34 44.02 34.67
C LEU A 73 20.82 43.73 34.98
N SER A 74 21.34 44.20 36.12
CA SER A 74 22.73 44.02 36.50
C SER A 74 23.03 42.56 36.81
N ASP A 75 23.59 41.85 35.84
CA ASP A 75 24.47 40.73 36.10
C ASP A 75 25.87 41.33 36.21
N ASN A 76 26.52 41.25 37.38
CA ASN A 76 27.83 41.87 37.61
C ASN A 76 28.90 41.14 36.78
N VAL A 77 28.94 41.42 35.47
CA VAL A 77 30.02 41.01 34.57
C VAL A 77 31.28 41.69 35.09
N LYS A 78 32.26 40.91 35.54
CA LYS A 78 33.58 41.44 35.87
C LYS A 78 34.09 42.19 34.64
N VAL A 79 34.20 43.51 34.76
CA VAL A 79 34.89 44.34 33.77
C VAL A 79 36.36 43.96 33.84
N THR A 80 36.81 43.00 33.02
CA THR A 80 38.23 42.85 32.74
C THR A 80 38.61 44.02 31.85
N GLU A 81 39.21 45.04 32.46
CA GLU A 81 39.83 46.12 31.71
C GLU A 81 40.91 45.52 30.80
N PRO A 82 40.85 45.71 29.47
CA PRO A 82 41.98 45.39 28.63
C PRO A 82 43.11 46.32 29.05
N THR A 83 44.20 45.75 29.56
CA THR A 83 45.43 46.49 29.81
C THR A 83 45.87 47.13 28.49
N LYS A 84 45.69 48.46 28.41
CA LYS A 84 46.15 49.38 27.36
C LYS A 84 45.36 49.36 26.04
N LEU A 85 44.27 50.13 25.99
CA LEU A 85 43.78 50.76 24.75
C LEU A 85 43.67 52.28 24.96
N LYS A 86 43.98 53.03 23.90
CA LYS A 86 44.11 54.50 23.90
C LYS A 86 42.80 55.16 24.36
N LYS A 87 42.93 56.30 25.06
CA LYS A 87 41.84 57.15 25.57
C LYS A 87 40.66 57.24 24.59
N GLY A 88 39.53 56.63 24.94
CA GLY A 88 38.25 56.88 24.27
C GLY A 88 37.28 55.70 24.25
N GLU A 89 37.77 54.47 24.08
CA GLU A 89 36.90 53.31 23.86
C GLU A 89 36.99 52.30 25.02
N LYS A 90 35.95 52.24 25.85
CA LYS A 90 35.76 51.14 26.80
C LYS A 90 35.13 49.97 26.05
N ILE A 91 35.93 48.97 25.68
CA ILE A 91 35.41 47.71 25.17
C ILE A 91 34.82 46.94 26.36
N HIS A 92 33.50 46.86 26.43
CA HIS A 92 32.80 46.03 27.40
C HIS A 92 32.74 44.60 26.87
N ILE A 93 33.56 43.71 27.41
CA ILE A 93 33.48 42.27 27.10
C ILE A 93 32.28 41.71 27.88
N ILE A 94 31.15 41.52 27.20
CA ILE A 94 29.99 40.82 27.76
C ILE A 94 30.37 39.34 27.87
N GLY A 95 30.46 38.82 29.11
CA GLY A 95 30.65 37.39 29.31
C GLY A 95 29.43 36.64 28.80
N SER A 96 29.55 35.84 27.74
CA SER A 96 28.43 35.12 27.13
C SER A 96 27.90 34.06 28.11
N LYS A 97 26.74 34.31 28.71
CA LYS A 97 26.03 33.31 29.53
C LYS A 97 24.81 32.80 28.75
N SER A 98 24.54 31.50 28.83
CA SER A 98 23.29 30.91 28.34
C SER A 98 22.25 30.92 29.47
N VAL A 99 21.96 32.11 30.00
CA VAL A 99 21.00 32.29 31.11
C VAL A 99 20.07 33.45 30.75
N PRO A 100 18.83 33.17 30.36
CA PRO A 100 17.89 34.22 30.00
C PRO A 100 17.33 34.91 31.25
N PRO A 101 16.80 36.14 31.11
CA PRO A 101 16.08 36.80 32.19
C PRO A 101 14.80 36.02 32.54
N GLY A 102 14.47 35.98 33.83
CA GLY A 102 13.23 35.39 34.30
C GLY A 102 12.00 36.15 33.78
N SER A 103 10.83 35.49 33.77
CA SER A 103 9.57 36.09 33.30
C SER A 103 9.20 37.37 34.04
N THR A 104 9.40 37.41 35.36
CA THR A 104 9.20 38.60 36.20
C THR A 104 10.19 39.72 35.86
N GLN A 105 11.47 39.39 35.67
CA GLN A 105 12.49 40.37 35.27
C GLN A 105 12.12 41.01 33.93
N MET A 106 11.75 40.19 32.94
CA MET A 106 11.36 40.67 31.62
C MET A 106 10.09 41.53 31.67
N TYR A 107 9.08 41.13 32.45
CA TYR A 107 7.87 41.92 32.68
C TYR A 107 8.16 43.27 33.34
N MET A 108 8.94 43.29 34.42
CA MET A 108 9.29 44.50 35.15
C MET A 108 10.09 45.47 34.25
N VAL A 109 11.07 44.97 33.52
CA VAL A 109 11.88 45.78 32.60
C VAL A 109 11.00 46.43 31.53
N LYS A 110 10.15 45.65 30.84
CA LYS A 110 9.23 46.19 29.84
C LYS A 110 8.30 47.26 30.41
N THR A 111 7.75 47.03 31.60
CA THR A 111 6.80 47.93 32.27
C THR A 111 7.48 49.23 32.70
N MET A 112 8.67 49.14 33.30
CA MET A 112 9.44 50.30 33.73
C MET A 112 9.96 51.13 32.55
N LEU A 113 10.40 50.49 31.47
CA LEU A 113 10.77 51.18 30.23
C LEU A 113 9.58 51.91 29.58
N ASN A 114 8.40 51.28 29.57
CA ASN A 114 7.17 51.94 29.14
C ASN A 114 6.84 53.16 30.01
N ALA A 115 6.97 53.06 31.34
CA ALA A 115 6.77 54.18 32.23
C ALA A 115 7.77 55.33 31.96
N LEU A 116 9.02 55.02 31.62
CA LEU A 116 10.03 56.02 31.23
C LEU A 116 9.65 56.77 29.94
N CYS A 117 9.13 56.07 28.93
CA CYS A 117 8.79 56.66 27.64
C CYS A 117 7.40 57.33 27.57
N LEU A 118 6.43 56.89 28.37
CA LEU A 118 5.04 57.36 28.28
C LEU A 118 4.69 58.46 29.29
N MET A 119 5.27 58.42 30.51
CA MET A 119 4.91 59.41 31.52
C MET A 119 5.61 60.74 31.26
N LYS A 120 4.85 61.84 31.14
CA LYS A 120 5.40 63.20 30.96
C LYS A 120 6.47 63.57 32.00
N LYS A 121 6.33 63.06 33.23
CA LYS A 121 7.25 63.33 34.36
C LYS A 121 8.65 62.71 34.18
N THR A 122 8.79 61.65 33.39
CA THR A 122 10.04 60.90 33.13
C THR A 122 10.55 61.15 31.71
N LYS A 123 9.65 61.17 30.72
CA LYS A 123 9.97 61.33 29.29
C LYS A 123 10.83 62.56 28.99
N LYS A 124 10.61 63.67 29.69
CA LYS A 124 11.37 64.92 29.51
C LYS A 124 12.87 64.81 29.81
N TYR A 125 13.31 63.75 30.48
CA TYR A 125 14.74 63.49 30.78
C TYR A 125 15.39 62.54 29.76
N LEU A 126 14.62 62.03 28.79
CA LEU A 126 15.10 61.16 27.73
C LEU A 126 15.28 61.97 26.44
N GLU A 127 16.46 61.87 25.84
CA GLU A 127 16.71 62.37 24.49
C GLU A 127 16.00 61.50 23.44
N SER A 128 15.82 62.05 22.23
CA SER A 128 15.22 61.32 21.11
C SER A 128 15.95 60.00 20.82
N ALA A 129 17.29 60.00 20.88
CA ALA A 129 18.10 58.80 20.69
C ALA A 129 17.77 57.69 21.71
N HIS A 130 17.66 58.04 23.01
CA HIS A 130 17.30 57.07 24.05
C HIS A 130 15.90 56.49 23.82
N GLN A 131 14.94 57.32 23.40
CA GLN A 131 13.58 56.85 23.14
C GLN A 131 13.54 55.84 21.99
N LEU A 132 14.33 56.08 20.93
CA LEU A 132 14.47 55.14 19.82
C LEU A 132 15.14 53.82 20.25
N GLN A 133 16.21 53.90 21.05
CA GLN A 133 16.89 52.69 21.58
C GLN A 133 15.98 51.87 22.49
N ILE A 134 15.18 52.53 23.35
CA ILE A 134 14.19 51.85 24.19
C ILE A 134 13.11 51.21 23.33
N GLN A 135 12.61 51.88 22.28
CA GLN A 135 11.63 51.31 21.37
C GLN A 135 12.19 50.10 20.60
N ALA A 136 13.44 50.19 20.12
CA ALA A 136 14.11 49.06 19.46
C ALA A 136 14.20 47.85 20.41
N PHE A 137 14.68 48.07 21.64
CA PHE A 137 14.73 47.01 22.65
C PHE A 137 13.35 46.43 22.99
N GLN A 138 12.31 47.26 23.09
CA GLN A 138 10.94 46.81 23.32
C GLN A 138 10.38 45.98 22.15
N SER A 139 10.74 46.34 20.92
CA SER A 139 10.42 45.57 19.72
C SER A 139 11.11 44.21 19.74
N ASP A 140 12.42 44.18 20.00
CA ASP A 140 13.19 42.93 20.05
C ASP A 140 12.65 41.99 21.13
N THR A 141 12.39 42.55 22.32
CA THR A 141 11.88 41.76 23.45
C THR A 141 10.44 41.29 23.28
N ALA A 142 9.69 41.75 22.27
CA ALA A 142 8.29 41.39 22.07
C ALA A 142 8.07 39.88 21.99
N PHE A 143 8.96 39.17 21.27
CA PHE A 143 8.86 37.72 21.03
C PHE A 143 9.71 36.86 21.97
N PHE A 144 10.50 37.46 22.88
CA PHE A 144 11.42 36.70 23.72
C PHE A 144 10.72 35.70 24.64
N THR A 145 9.52 36.01 25.15
CA THR A 145 8.73 35.05 25.93
C THR A 145 8.39 33.81 25.11
N SER A 146 7.95 33.99 23.86
CA SER A 146 7.63 32.90 22.94
C SER A 146 8.88 32.11 22.52
N LEU A 147 10.01 32.79 22.29
CA LEU A 147 11.29 32.14 21.96
C LEU A 147 11.84 31.33 23.14
N LEU A 148 11.70 31.82 24.37
CA LEU A 148 12.10 31.06 25.56
C LEU A 148 11.20 29.83 25.79
N ASN A 149 9.92 29.92 25.42
CA ASN A 149 9.00 28.80 25.39
C ASN A 149 8.84 28.23 23.97
N LEU A 150 9.96 27.96 23.31
CA LEU A 150 10.01 27.54 21.91
C LEU A 150 9.09 26.35 21.59
N PRO A 151 8.98 25.28 22.42
CA PRO A 151 8.10 24.15 22.10
C PRO A 151 6.63 24.54 22.02
N SER A 152 6.13 25.32 22.98
CA SER A 152 4.74 25.80 22.97
C SER A 152 4.50 26.75 21.79
N ALA A 153 5.45 27.65 21.51
CA ALA A 153 5.32 28.56 20.37
C ALA A 153 5.30 27.80 19.03
N ILE A 154 6.15 26.80 18.84
CA ILE A 154 6.14 25.93 17.65
C ILE A 154 4.80 25.21 17.55
N HIS A 155 4.32 24.65 18.66
CA HIS A 155 3.03 23.96 18.71
C HIS A 155 1.90 24.89 18.25
N GLU A 156 1.74 26.06 18.88
CA GLU A 156 0.74 27.08 18.54
C GLU A 156 0.80 27.50 17.07
N CYS A 157 2.01 27.71 16.51
CA CYS A 157 2.17 28.08 15.10
C CYS A 157 1.86 26.95 14.10
N SER A 158 1.66 25.71 14.57
CA SER A 158 1.53 24.52 13.73
C SER A 158 0.23 23.76 13.91
N GLN A 159 -0.67 24.28 14.76
CA GLN A 159 -1.96 23.67 15.03
C GLN A 159 -2.85 23.70 13.80
N THR A 160 -3.47 22.55 13.52
CA THR A 160 -4.40 22.33 12.41
C THR A 160 -5.78 21.90 12.91
N VAL A 161 -6.03 22.15 14.20
CA VAL A 161 -7.22 21.76 14.98
C VAL A 161 -8.53 22.17 14.30
N SER A 162 -8.59 23.37 13.71
CA SER A 162 -9.76 23.92 13.03
C SER A 162 -10.19 23.13 11.79
N LEU A 163 -9.34 22.26 11.25
CA LEU A 163 -9.68 21.40 10.13
C LEU A 163 -10.53 20.18 10.56
N TYR A 164 -10.57 19.86 11.85
CA TYR A 164 -11.37 18.75 12.37
C TYR A 164 -12.73 19.22 12.93
N PHE A 165 -12.70 20.24 13.81
CA PHE A 165 -13.88 20.68 14.55
C PHE A 165 -14.94 21.28 13.62
N LYS A 166 -16.19 20.87 13.86
CA LYS A 166 -17.35 21.18 13.01
C LYS A 166 -18.64 21.40 13.80
N GLU A 167 -18.52 21.65 15.10
CA GLU A 167 -19.61 21.83 16.07
C GLU A 167 -20.50 23.01 15.68
N PHE A 168 -19.92 24.09 15.15
CA PHE A 168 -20.69 25.21 14.62
C PHE A 168 -21.65 24.78 13.50
N TYR A 169 -21.19 23.95 12.57
CA TYR A 169 -22.02 23.50 11.44
C TYR A 169 -23.04 22.44 11.87
N ILE A 170 -22.67 21.58 12.82
CA ILE A 170 -23.58 20.63 13.47
C ILE A 170 -24.75 21.38 14.12
N GLU A 171 -24.47 22.41 14.91
CA GLU A 171 -25.51 23.21 15.59
C GLU A 171 -26.41 23.98 14.61
N MET A 172 -25.86 24.41 13.47
CA MET A 172 -26.63 25.09 12.42
C MET A 172 -27.41 24.13 11.51
N SER A 173 -27.28 22.81 11.70
CA SER A 173 -27.93 21.82 10.83
C SER A 173 -29.42 21.70 11.15
N PRO A 174 -30.31 21.75 10.14
CA PRO A 174 -31.76 21.80 10.36
C PRO A 174 -32.38 20.49 10.90
N ASP A 175 -31.66 19.37 10.85
CA ASP A 175 -32.19 18.03 11.10
C ASP A 175 -31.72 17.41 12.44
N ASP A 176 -31.41 18.20 13.49
CA ASP A 176 -30.83 17.70 14.76
C ASP A 176 -29.66 16.73 14.52
N GLN A 177 -28.81 17.05 13.54
CA GLN A 177 -27.78 16.14 13.06
C GLN A 177 -26.68 15.98 14.11
N ILE A 178 -26.69 14.88 14.85
CA ILE A 178 -25.74 14.63 15.95
C ILE A 178 -24.28 14.68 15.47
N GLN A 179 -23.99 14.15 14.27
CA GLN A 179 -22.64 14.15 13.69
C GLN A 179 -22.68 13.95 12.17
N TYR A 180 -21.65 14.46 11.48
CA TYR A 180 -21.42 14.16 10.06
C TYR A 180 -20.81 12.78 9.86
N ARG A 181 -21.13 12.16 8.72
CA ARG A 181 -20.44 10.95 8.28
C ARG A 181 -18.97 11.26 7.97
N ILE A 182 -18.13 10.24 7.99
CA ILE A 182 -16.68 10.35 7.73
C ILE A 182 -16.37 10.92 6.34
N ASP A 183 -17.24 10.75 5.36
CA ASP A 183 -17.11 11.35 4.02
C ASP A 183 -17.24 12.88 4.04
N GLY A 184 -17.76 13.46 5.13
CA GLY A 184 -17.71 14.89 5.44
C GLY A 184 -16.52 15.30 6.33
N SER A 185 -15.68 14.36 6.78
CA SER A 185 -14.50 14.65 7.60
C SER A 185 -13.33 15.09 6.74
N PHE A 186 -12.76 16.26 7.04
CA PHE A 186 -11.68 16.83 6.25
C PHE A 186 -10.43 15.92 6.17
N PRO A 187 -9.87 15.38 7.28
CA PRO A 187 -8.75 14.44 7.20
C PRO A 187 -9.04 13.26 6.26
N TYR A 188 -10.23 12.67 6.35
CA TYR A 188 -10.61 11.53 5.51
C TYR A 188 -10.78 11.93 4.03
N ILE A 189 -11.40 13.08 3.74
CA ILE A 189 -11.56 13.61 2.39
C ILE A 189 -10.20 13.77 1.71
N ILE A 190 -9.20 14.31 2.42
CA ILE A 190 -7.86 14.51 1.89
C ILE A 190 -7.15 13.16 1.70
N ASN A 191 -7.18 12.25 2.68
CA ASN A 191 -6.58 10.93 2.55
C ASN A 191 -7.16 10.12 1.39
N SER A 192 -8.48 10.10 1.25
CA SER A 192 -9.18 9.43 0.14
C SER A 192 -8.75 9.99 -1.21
N HIS A 193 -8.64 11.33 -1.33
CA HIS A 193 -8.13 11.99 -2.53
C HIS A 193 -6.67 11.60 -2.84
N MET A 194 -5.79 11.53 -1.84
CA MET A 194 -4.38 11.19 -2.06
C MET A 194 -4.16 9.75 -2.51
N ILE A 195 -5.00 8.80 -2.05
CA ILE A 195 -4.92 7.40 -2.48
C ILE A 195 -5.44 7.22 -3.92
N THR A 196 -6.48 7.98 -4.29
CA THR A 196 -7.14 7.88 -5.60
C THR A 196 -6.48 8.72 -6.68
N SER A 197 -5.74 9.77 -6.30
CA SER A 197 -5.03 10.64 -7.22
C SER A 197 -3.97 9.89 -8.04
N ASN A 198 -3.79 10.32 -9.28
CA ASN A 198 -2.71 9.87 -10.16
C ASN A 198 -1.46 10.77 -10.06
N GLU A 199 -1.50 11.82 -9.23
CA GLU A 199 -0.35 12.66 -8.97
C GLU A 199 0.75 11.88 -8.23
N ILE A 200 2.00 12.13 -8.63
CA ILE A 200 3.18 11.46 -8.10
C ILE A 200 3.39 11.85 -6.62
N ASN A 201 3.79 10.88 -5.79
CA ASN A 201 4.18 11.01 -4.38
C ASN A 201 3.09 11.54 -3.42
N MET A 202 1.82 11.61 -3.83
CA MET A 202 0.77 12.14 -2.96
C MET A 202 0.50 11.31 -1.70
N TYR A 203 0.71 10.00 -1.76
CA TYR A 203 0.53 9.10 -0.59
C TYR A 203 1.55 9.33 0.52
N GLU A 204 2.71 9.94 0.24
CA GLU A 204 3.71 10.24 1.28
C GLU A 204 3.18 11.25 2.31
N PHE A 205 2.15 12.02 1.94
CA PHE A 205 1.55 13.03 2.82
C PHE A 205 0.42 12.48 3.72
N ILE A 206 -0.02 11.23 3.54
CA ILE A 206 -1.15 10.63 4.30
C ILE A 206 -0.92 10.73 5.81
N LEU A 207 0.28 10.42 6.28
CA LEU A 207 0.57 10.44 7.72
C LEU A 207 0.57 11.86 8.30
N PHE A 208 0.94 12.86 7.51
CA PHE A 208 0.93 14.26 7.94
C PHE A 208 -0.49 14.82 8.02
N VAL A 209 -1.40 14.37 7.15
CA VAL A 209 -2.82 14.72 7.25
C VAL A 209 -3.44 14.10 8.49
N ASN A 210 -3.01 12.89 8.86
CA ASN A 210 -3.46 12.21 10.07
C ASN A 210 -3.06 12.92 11.37
N GLU A 211 -2.03 13.79 11.35
CA GLU A 211 -1.67 14.63 12.50
C GLU A 211 -2.78 15.63 12.90
N ILE A 212 -3.73 15.93 12.00
CA ILE A 212 -4.91 16.75 12.35
C ILE A 212 -5.66 16.11 13.53
N TYR A 213 -5.77 14.77 13.56
CA TYR A 213 -6.40 14.07 14.67
C TYR A 213 -5.58 14.19 15.95
N ASN A 214 -4.24 14.16 15.88
CA ASN A 214 -3.37 14.37 17.04
C ASN A 214 -3.55 15.77 17.64
N ASP A 215 -3.54 16.80 16.78
CA ASP A 215 -3.77 18.19 17.18
C ASP A 215 -5.15 18.36 17.85
N ALA A 216 -6.20 17.85 17.21
CA ALA A 216 -7.56 17.97 17.72
C ALA A 216 -7.75 17.16 19.00
N GLY A 217 -7.13 15.98 19.12
CA GLY A 217 -7.14 15.18 20.34
C GLY A 217 -6.46 15.90 21.51
N TYR A 218 -5.33 16.55 21.26
CA TYR A 218 -4.67 17.40 22.25
C TYR A 218 -5.58 18.57 22.68
N SER A 219 -6.15 19.29 21.73
CA SER A 219 -7.05 20.42 22.01
C SER A 219 -8.30 19.97 22.79
N SER A 220 -8.94 18.86 22.41
CA SER A 220 -10.09 18.30 23.14
C SER A 220 -9.77 18.00 24.60
N LEU A 221 -8.59 17.45 24.91
CA LEU A 221 -8.24 17.05 26.27
C LEU A 221 -7.66 18.19 27.13
N HIS A 222 -6.80 19.02 26.56
CA HIS A 222 -6.01 19.99 27.32
C HIS A 222 -6.56 21.42 27.25
N GLU A 223 -7.14 21.82 26.12
CA GLU A 223 -7.67 23.17 25.90
C GLU A 223 -9.17 23.23 26.21
N LEU A 224 -9.97 22.44 25.50
CA LEU A 224 -11.43 22.37 25.66
C LEU A 224 -11.86 21.54 26.88
N LYS A 225 -11.01 20.61 27.33
CA LYS A 225 -11.25 19.71 28.47
C LYS A 225 -12.57 18.95 28.34
N CYS A 226 -12.86 18.49 27.14
CA CYS A 226 -14.15 17.93 26.77
C CYS A 226 -14.02 16.48 26.31
N ARG A 227 -14.48 15.55 27.16
CA ARG A 227 -14.37 14.11 26.91
C ARG A 227 -15.21 13.64 25.72
N PHE A 228 -16.40 14.22 25.52
CA PHE A 228 -17.28 13.77 24.44
C PHE A 228 -16.63 14.03 23.08
N LEU A 229 -16.05 15.22 22.87
CA LEU A 229 -15.32 15.58 21.66
C LEU A 229 -14.16 14.62 21.38
N PHE A 230 -13.41 14.26 22.43
CA PHE A 230 -12.33 13.30 22.28
C PHE A 230 -12.83 11.90 21.90
N ASN A 231 -13.95 11.45 22.49
CA ASN A 231 -14.52 10.14 22.16
C ASN A 231 -15.01 10.08 20.70
N GLU A 232 -15.65 11.14 20.22
CA GLU A 232 -16.08 11.25 18.81
C GLU A 232 -14.89 11.27 17.86
N LEU A 233 -13.86 12.05 18.21
CA LEU A 233 -12.60 12.11 17.48
C LEU A 233 -11.93 10.74 17.42
N ASP A 234 -11.83 10.02 18.54
CA ASP A 234 -11.21 8.70 18.57
C ASP A 234 -11.98 7.72 17.68
N ALA A 235 -13.32 7.71 17.75
CA ALA A 235 -14.15 6.86 16.91
C ALA A 235 -14.00 7.17 15.40
N GLU A 236 -14.03 8.46 15.03
CA GLU A 236 -13.85 8.90 13.65
C GLU A 236 -12.44 8.56 13.13
N SER A 237 -11.41 8.87 13.92
CA SER A 237 -10.01 8.62 13.58
C SER A 237 -9.74 7.14 13.32
N GLN A 238 -10.35 6.24 14.09
CA GLN A 238 -10.21 4.79 13.92
C GLN A 238 -10.88 4.31 12.64
N LEU A 239 -12.07 4.80 12.33
CA LEU A 239 -12.79 4.43 11.11
C LEU A 239 -12.07 4.97 9.86
N SER A 240 -11.66 6.24 9.90
CA SER A 240 -10.86 6.90 8.86
C SER A 240 -9.55 6.16 8.61
N TYR A 241 -8.82 5.77 9.66
CA TYR A 241 -7.57 5.02 9.54
C TYR A 241 -7.79 3.61 8.97
N LYS A 242 -8.82 2.89 9.42
CA LYS A 242 -9.17 1.55 8.88
C LYS A 242 -9.48 1.61 7.38
N GLN A 243 -10.27 2.59 6.94
CA GLN A 243 -10.61 2.77 5.53
C GLN A 243 -9.40 3.20 4.70
N THR A 244 -8.58 4.11 5.22
CA THR A 244 -7.32 4.53 4.59
C THR A 244 -6.40 3.32 4.38
N CYS A 245 -6.22 2.47 5.40
CA CYS A 245 -5.43 1.24 5.29
C CYS A 245 -6.01 0.25 4.27
N TYR A 246 -7.34 0.10 4.21
CA TYR A 246 -8.00 -0.73 3.22
C TYR A 246 -7.71 -0.25 1.80
N HIS A 247 -8.01 1.01 1.49
CA HIS A 247 -7.81 1.57 0.15
C HIS A 247 -6.32 1.60 -0.24
N LEU A 248 -5.44 1.91 0.69
CA LEU A 248 -4.00 1.86 0.48
C LEU A 248 -3.54 0.43 0.15
N SER A 249 -4.00 -0.58 0.90
CA SER A 249 -3.64 -1.98 0.63
C SER A 249 -4.09 -2.44 -0.76
N VAL A 250 -5.29 -2.04 -1.20
CA VAL A 250 -5.79 -2.34 -2.55
C VAL A 250 -4.92 -1.67 -3.62
N LYS A 251 -4.53 -0.41 -3.41
CA LYS A 251 -3.67 0.33 -4.34
C LYS A 251 -2.27 -0.30 -4.43
N VAL A 252 -1.64 -0.59 -3.30
CA VAL A 252 -0.32 -1.24 -3.21
C VAL A 252 -0.36 -2.60 -3.90
N TYR A 253 -1.34 -3.45 -3.57
CA TYR A 253 -1.50 -4.77 -4.18
C TYR A 253 -1.65 -4.69 -5.71
N THR A 254 -2.50 -3.78 -6.18
CA THR A 254 -2.74 -3.58 -7.62
C THR A 254 -1.45 -3.18 -8.35
N ILE A 255 -0.67 -2.27 -7.77
CA ILE A 255 0.59 -1.81 -8.36
C ILE A 255 1.63 -2.93 -8.37
N SER A 256 1.81 -3.64 -7.26
CA SER A 256 2.77 -4.76 -7.18
C SER A 256 2.43 -5.90 -8.15
N ARG A 257 1.16 -6.25 -8.27
CA ARG A 257 0.70 -7.25 -9.24
C ARG A 257 0.92 -6.81 -10.69
N ASN A 258 0.61 -5.56 -11.00
CA ASN A 258 0.83 -5.04 -12.35
C ASN A 258 2.32 -4.93 -12.67
N GLU A 259 3.18 -4.63 -11.69
CA GLU A 259 4.63 -4.70 -11.85
C GLU A 259 5.07 -6.14 -12.20
N ALA A 260 4.61 -7.15 -11.45
CA ALA A 260 4.89 -8.55 -11.74
C ALA A 260 4.43 -8.96 -13.17
N PHE A 261 3.24 -8.52 -13.60
CA PHE A 261 2.79 -8.72 -14.97
C PHE A 261 3.77 -8.13 -16.01
N THR A 262 4.34 -6.95 -15.73
CA THR A 262 5.35 -6.37 -16.62
C THR A 262 6.67 -7.13 -16.63
N LEU A 263 6.91 -8.08 -15.73
CA LEU A 263 8.08 -8.94 -15.78
C LEU A 263 7.85 -10.21 -16.61
N VAL A 264 6.62 -10.74 -16.64
CA VAL A 264 6.29 -12.02 -17.28
C VAL A 264 6.40 -12.00 -18.81
N PHE A 265 5.99 -10.93 -19.47
CA PHE A 265 6.00 -10.86 -20.95
C PHE A 265 7.12 -9.97 -21.51
N ASP A 266 7.77 -10.43 -22.59
CA ASP A 266 8.79 -9.66 -23.29
C ASP A 266 8.27 -8.34 -23.87
N LYS A 267 9.16 -7.34 -23.94
CA LYS A 267 8.85 -6.02 -24.51
C LYS A 267 8.34 -6.10 -25.95
N ALA A 268 8.85 -7.04 -26.76
CA ALA A 268 8.43 -7.22 -28.14
C ALA A 268 6.96 -7.68 -28.24
N PHE A 269 6.54 -8.64 -27.42
CA PHE A 269 5.17 -9.14 -27.37
C PHE A 269 4.21 -8.05 -26.87
N LYS A 270 4.59 -7.31 -25.83
CA LYS A 270 3.81 -6.15 -25.35
C LYS A 270 3.61 -5.10 -26.43
N ASN A 271 4.67 -4.72 -27.14
CA ASN A 271 4.59 -3.73 -28.22
C ASN A 271 3.67 -4.18 -29.37
N GLN A 272 3.66 -5.48 -29.69
CA GLN A 272 2.75 -6.05 -30.68
C GLN A 272 1.30 -5.99 -30.20
N LEU A 273 1.03 -6.36 -28.95
CA LEU A 273 -0.31 -6.24 -28.36
C LEU A 273 -0.77 -4.79 -28.35
N THR A 274 0.02 -3.85 -27.81
CA THR A 274 -0.36 -2.42 -27.76
C THR A 274 -0.65 -1.88 -29.17
N LYS A 275 0.19 -2.17 -30.17
CA LYS A 275 -0.06 -1.73 -31.55
C LYS A 275 -1.36 -2.30 -32.14
N ARG A 276 -1.66 -3.57 -31.88
CA ARG A 276 -2.85 -4.24 -32.42
C ARG A 276 -4.13 -3.77 -31.73
N PHE A 277 -4.05 -3.44 -30.44
CA PHE A 277 -5.24 -3.21 -29.60
C PHE A 277 -5.52 -1.74 -29.28
N SER A 278 -4.55 -0.82 -29.37
CA SER A 278 -4.85 0.63 -29.35
C SER A 278 -5.77 1.06 -30.50
N ILE A 279 -5.94 0.20 -31.51
CA ILE A 279 -6.89 0.38 -32.63
C ILE A 279 -8.31 -0.05 -32.24
N ALA A 280 -8.46 -1.05 -31.36
CA ALA A 280 -9.76 -1.64 -30.99
C ALA A 280 -10.35 -1.05 -29.70
N ASP A 281 -9.52 -0.65 -28.74
CA ASP A 281 -9.96 -0.01 -27.50
C ASP A 281 -8.96 1.08 -27.06
N LYS A 282 -9.42 2.34 -27.01
CA LYS A 282 -8.58 3.50 -26.65
C LYS A 282 -8.07 3.42 -25.21
N PHE A 283 -8.76 2.69 -24.32
CA PHE A 283 -8.40 2.55 -22.89
C PHE A 283 -7.40 1.42 -22.61
N PHE A 284 -7.07 0.58 -23.60
CA PHE A 284 -6.10 -0.51 -23.44
C PHE A 284 -4.70 -0.01 -23.05
N SER A 285 -4.33 1.17 -23.53
CA SER A 285 -3.03 1.81 -23.24
C SER A 285 -2.89 2.20 -21.76
N SER A 286 -3.97 2.66 -21.12
CA SER A 286 -3.97 3.05 -19.70
C SER A 286 -4.01 1.86 -18.73
N GLU A 287 -4.57 0.72 -19.14
CA GLU A 287 -4.63 -0.49 -18.30
C GLU A 287 -3.39 -1.39 -18.44
N SER A 288 -2.70 -1.35 -19.59
CA SER A 288 -1.51 -2.18 -19.88
C SER A 288 -0.18 -1.54 -19.48
N THR A 289 -0.16 -0.22 -19.26
CA THR A 289 1.03 0.50 -18.80
C THR A 289 0.82 1.02 -17.38
N VAL A 290 1.36 0.30 -16.40
CA VAL A 290 1.73 0.98 -15.15
C VAL A 290 3.08 1.64 -15.43
N PRO A 291 3.19 2.98 -15.37
CA PRO A 291 4.48 3.63 -15.49
C PRO A 291 5.43 3.02 -14.44
N TYR A 292 6.59 2.55 -14.88
CA TYR A 292 7.62 1.94 -14.00
C TYR A 292 7.98 2.85 -12.82
N HIS A 293 7.80 4.16 -13.00
CA HIS A 293 7.99 5.18 -11.97
C HIS A 293 7.05 5.04 -10.76
N THR A 294 5.85 4.46 -10.89
CA THR A 294 4.81 4.44 -9.84
C THR A 294 5.08 3.40 -8.73
N ALA A 295 5.87 2.36 -9.00
CA ALA A 295 6.10 1.25 -8.07
C ALA A 295 7.06 1.59 -6.91
N HIS A 296 8.09 2.40 -7.15
CA HIS A 296 9.10 2.76 -6.15
C HIS A 296 8.62 3.76 -5.08
N GLN A 297 7.37 4.22 -5.17
CA GLN A 297 6.96 5.43 -4.47
C GLN A 297 6.25 5.17 -3.14
N PHE A 298 5.79 3.94 -2.88
CA PHE A 298 5.17 3.59 -1.60
C PHE A 298 6.16 3.22 -0.50
N THR A 299 7.45 3.11 -0.84
CA THR A 299 8.50 2.51 -0.01
C THR A 299 8.55 3.13 1.40
N ASN A 300 8.59 4.46 1.48
CA ASN A 300 8.66 5.17 2.77
C ASN A 300 7.42 4.93 3.64
N LEU A 301 6.23 5.01 3.05
CA LEU A 301 4.97 4.82 3.75
C LEU A 301 4.78 3.37 4.21
N CYS A 302 5.10 2.41 3.33
CA CYS A 302 4.95 0.99 3.62
C CYS A 302 5.95 0.49 4.65
N GLN A 303 7.11 1.12 4.81
CA GLN A 303 8.12 0.73 5.80
C GLN A 303 7.85 1.24 7.22
N GLN A 304 6.77 1.99 7.45
CA GLN A 304 6.48 2.56 8.77
C GLN A 304 6.06 1.48 9.79
N ARG A 305 6.92 1.24 10.78
CA ARG A 305 6.72 0.26 11.87
C ARG A 305 6.16 0.85 13.16
N SER A 306 6.23 2.17 13.33
CA SER A 306 5.84 2.85 14.56
C SER A 306 5.37 4.27 14.27
N ILE A 307 4.07 4.43 14.04
CA ILE A 307 3.41 5.72 13.85
C ILE A 307 2.72 6.11 15.14
N GLN A 308 2.98 7.33 15.62
CA GLN A 308 2.28 7.88 16.78
C GLN A 308 0.92 8.43 16.35
N TYR A 309 -0.16 7.90 16.90
CA TYR A 309 -1.52 8.26 16.54
C TYR A 309 -2.43 8.21 17.76
N LEU A 310 -2.88 9.37 18.22
CA LEU A 310 -3.68 9.56 19.45
C LEU A 310 -3.06 8.88 20.68
N GLY A 311 -1.73 9.01 20.82
CA GLY A 311 -0.97 8.40 21.90
C GLY A 311 -0.72 6.89 21.76
N ARG A 312 -1.17 6.27 20.67
CA ARG A 312 -0.90 4.87 20.33
C ARG A 312 0.30 4.79 19.39
N SER A 313 1.06 3.71 19.49
CA SER A 313 2.07 3.35 18.49
C SER A 313 1.49 2.30 17.55
N ILE A 314 1.33 2.63 16.27
CA ILE A 314 0.74 1.76 15.25
C ILE A 314 1.80 1.28 14.27
N ASP A 315 1.87 -0.04 14.07
CA ASP A 315 2.66 -0.66 13.00
C ASP A 315 1.82 -0.74 11.71
N LEU A 316 1.99 0.25 10.84
CA LEU A 316 1.29 0.30 9.55
C LEU A 316 1.73 -0.84 8.63
N ASN A 317 3.02 -1.19 8.63
CA ASN A 317 3.53 -2.29 7.82
C ASN A 317 2.85 -3.61 8.15
N SER A 318 2.71 -3.93 9.44
CA SER A 318 2.03 -5.15 9.89
C SER A 318 0.55 -5.18 9.46
N LEU A 319 -0.16 -4.06 9.64
CA LEU A 319 -1.57 -3.92 9.24
C LEU A 319 -1.78 -4.05 7.72
N LEU A 320 -0.85 -3.53 6.92
CA LEU A 320 -0.86 -3.69 5.47
C LEU A 320 -0.49 -5.12 5.07
N SER A 321 0.53 -5.72 5.68
CA SER A 321 0.99 -7.09 5.41
C SER A 321 -0.15 -8.10 5.56
N GLN A 322 -0.94 -8.00 6.63
CA GLN A 322 -2.12 -8.85 6.84
C GLN A 322 -3.15 -8.73 5.71
N ARG A 323 -3.44 -7.50 5.25
CA ARG A 323 -4.40 -7.25 4.16
C ARG A 323 -3.88 -7.72 2.81
N LEU A 324 -2.60 -7.50 2.54
CA LEU A 324 -1.94 -7.93 1.32
C LEU A 324 -1.90 -9.46 1.23
N LEU A 325 -1.65 -10.16 2.34
CA LEU A 325 -1.75 -11.61 2.42
C LEU A 325 -3.15 -12.11 2.06
N ILE A 326 -4.20 -11.48 2.61
CA ILE A 326 -5.59 -11.83 2.28
C ILE A 326 -5.85 -11.62 0.78
N LYS A 327 -5.41 -10.50 0.20
CA LYS A 327 -5.60 -10.22 -1.24
C LYS A 327 -4.86 -11.19 -2.15
N LEU A 328 -3.66 -11.61 -1.77
CA LEU A 328 -2.91 -12.64 -2.49
C LEU A 328 -3.64 -13.99 -2.42
N LYS A 329 -4.10 -14.40 -1.24
CA LYS A 329 -4.91 -15.62 -1.06
C LYS A 329 -6.18 -15.60 -1.89
N GLU A 330 -6.94 -14.50 -1.86
CA GLU A 330 -8.15 -14.32 -2.69
C GLU A 330 -7.85 -14.47 -4.19
N SER A 331 -6.69 -13.98 -4.65
CA SER A 331 -6.31 -14.07 -6.06
C SER A 331 -5.87 -15.48 -6.46
N LEU A 332 -5.12 -16.17 -5.59
CA LEU A 332 -4.76 -17.57 -5.79
C LEU A 332 -5.98 -18.48 -5.74
N GLU A 333 -6.92 -18.22 -4.82
CA GLU A 333 -8.19 -18.93 -4.72
C GLU A 333 -8.98 -18.81 -6.03
N ALA A 334 -9.07 -17.59 -6.58
CA ALA A 334 -9.69 -17.37 -7.89
C ALA A 334 -8.99 -18.15 -9.02
N CYS A 335 -7.66 -18.29 -8.98
CA CYS A 335 -6.92 -19.09 -9.96
C CYS A 335 -7.19 -20.60 -9.83
N VAL A 336 -7.22 -21.12 -8.60
CA VAL A 336 -7.52 -22.54 -8.35
C VAL A 336 -8.95 -22.85 -8.75
N SER A 337 -9.94 -22.05 -8.33
CA SER A 337 -11.33 -22.19 -8.75
C SER A 337 -11.52 -22.06 -10.27
N PHE A 338 -10.74 -21.18 -10.92
CA PHE A 338 -10.72 -21.08 -12.38
C PHE A 338 -10.30 -22.40 -13.01
N PHE A 339 -9.22 -23.01 -12.52
CA PHE A 339 -8.75 -24.29 -13.05
C PHE A 339 -9.70 -25.46 -12.75
N GLU A 340 -10.34 -25.49 -11.57
CA GLU A 340 -11.36 -26.49 -11.21
C GLU A 340 -12.55 -26.54 -12.18
N THR A 341 -12.84 -25.43 -12.86
CA THR A 341 -13.93 -25.35 -13.84
C THR A 341 -13.45 -25.33 -15.29
N ALA A 342 -12.13 -25.41 -15.51
CA ALA A 342 -11.52 -25.40 -16.83
C ALA A 342 -11.13 -26.81 -17.29
N ASN A 343 -11.03 -26.95 -18.60
CA ASN A 343 -10.49 -28.14 -19.25
C ASN A 343 -8.97 -28.25 -19.03
N LEU A 344 -8.42 -29.47 -19.13
CA LEU A 344 -6.99 -29.70 -18.85
C LEU A 344 -6.04 -28.95 -19.79
N ASP A 345 -6.47 -28.56 -20.99
CA ASP A 345 -5.64 -27.75 -21.91
C ASP A 345 -5.24 -26.40 -21.28
N LYS A 346 -6.03 -25.90 -20.32
CA LYS A 346 -5.73 -24.67 -19.57
C LYS A 346 -4.70 -24.84 -18.46
N ILE A 347 -4.14 -26.04 -18.24
CA ILE A 347 -3.13 -26.26 -17.18
C ILE A 347 -1.87 -25.42 -17.37
N ILE A 348 -1.46 -25.18 -18.62
CA ILE A 348 -0.31 -24.33 -18.93
C ILE A 348 -0.60 -22.88 -18.55
N LEU A 349 -1.79 -22.40 -18.88
CA LEU A 349 -2.26 -21.07 -18.48
C LEU A 349 -2.35 -20.94 -16.95
N PHE A 350 -2.95 -21.91 -16.28
CA PHE A 350 -3.03 -21.96 -14.82
C PHE A 350 -1.65 -21.90 -14.19
N SER A 351 -0.70 -22.70 -14.67
CA SER A 351 0.65 -22.72 -14.14
C SER A 351 1.39 -21.39 -14.35
N ALA A 352 1.19 -20.73 -15.49
CA ALA A 352 1.71 -19.38 -15.72
C ALA A 352 1.08 -18.31 -14.83
N LEU A 353 -0.19 -18.46 -14.45
CA LEU A 353 -0.84 -17.58 -13.47
C LEU A 353 -0.24 -17.76 -12.07
N ILE A 354 0.03 -19.00 -11.66
CA ILE A 354 0.73 -19.28 -10.40
C ILE A 354 2.12 -18.63 -10.41
N ASP A 355 2.89 -18.77 -11.49
CA ASP A 355 4.20 -18.13 -11.63
C ASP A 355 4.10 -16.58 -11.52
N MET A 356 3.07 -15.97 -12.12
CA MET A 356 2.83 -14.51 -12.01
C MET A 356 2.50 -14.06 -10.59
N TYR A 357 1.73 -14.85 -9.84
CA TYR A 357 1.41 -14.55 -8.44
C TYR A 357 2.58 -14.84 -7.49
N GLU A 358 3.49 -15.75 -7.84
CA GLU A 358 4.77 -15.92 -7.17
C GLU A 358 5.65 -14.66 -7.37
N GLU A 359 5.74 -14.14 -8.59
CA GLU A 359 6.44 -12.86 -8.85
C GLU A 359 5.78 -11.68 -8.12
N THR A 360 4.44 -11.67 -8.03
CA THR A 360 3.72 -10.67 -7.22
C THR A 360 4.11 -10.75 -5.74
N HIS A 361 4.24 -11.96 -5.20
CA HIS A 361 4.73 -12.19 -3.84
C HIS A 361 6.18 -11.70 -3.66
N VAL A 362 7.06 -11.95 -4.63
CA VAL A 362 8.45 -11.44 -4.61
C VAL A 362 8.48 -9.90 -4.59
N VAL A 363 7.64 -9.23 -5.38
CA VAL A 363 7.55 -7.75 -5.37
C VAL A 363 7.05 -7.24 -4.01
N LEU A 364 6.02 -7.87 -3.44
CA LEU A 364 5.47 -7.48 -2.13
C LEU A 364 6.47 -7.68 -0.99
N THR A 365 7.22 -8.79 -1.00
CA THR A 365 8.18 -9.12 0.06
C THR A 365 9.39 -8.20 0.13
N ARG A 366 9.58 -7.32 -0.85
CA ARG A 366 10.57 -6.22 -0.77
C ARG A 366 10.30 -5.26 0.38
N ASN A 367 9.02 -5.04 0.71
CA ASN A 367 8.59 -4.08 1.74
C ASN A 367 7.79 -4.71 2.88
N PHE A 368 7.29 -5.94 2.72
CA PHE A 368 6.38 -6.58 3.68
C PHE A 368 6.86 -7.97 4.09
N GLU A 369 6.60 -8.34 5.33
CA GLU A 369 6.87 -9.70 5.82
C GLU A 369 5.64 -10.58 5.54
N LEU A 370 5.76 -11.45 4.54
CA LEU A 370 4.74 -12.41 4.15
C LEU A 370 5.25 -13.85 4.37
N PRO A 371 4.36 -14.82 4.68
CA PRO A 371 4.73 -16.24 4.69
C PRO A 371 5.33 -16.68 3.34
N PRO A 372 6.15 -17.75 3.31
CA PRO A 372 6.67 -18.29 2.06
C PRO A 372 5.56 -18.59 1.06
N PHE A 373 5.75 -18.25 -0.22
CA PHE A 373 4.72 -18.41 -1.26
C PHE A 373 4.14 -19.83 -1.30
N LYS A 374 5.01 -20.86 -1.23
CA LYS A 374 4.59 -22.27 -1.20
C LYS A 374 3.61 -22.58 -0.06
N ALA A 375 3.83 -22.04 1.13
CA ALA A 375 2.92 -22.26 2.26
C ALA A 375 1.53 -21.64 2.00
N ILE A 376 1.51 -20.44 1.39
CA ILE A 376 0.27 -19.76 0.99
C ILE A 376 -0.46 -20.59 -0.08
N LEU A 377 0.27 -21.08 -1.10
CA LEU A 377 -0.29 -21.90 -2.17
C LEU A 377 -0.84 -23.23 -1.64
N HIS A 378 -0.10 -23.93 -0.77
CA HIS A 378 -0.56 -25.18 -0.16
C HIS A 378 -1.87 -24.99 0.63
N GLU A 379 -1.98 -23.89 1.38
CA GLU A 379 -3.20 -23.56 2.11
C GLU A 379 -4.40 -23.36 1.16
N VAL A 380 -4.22 -22.59 0.08
CA VAL A 380 -5.27 -22.31 -0.91
C VAL A 380 -5.63 -23.55 -1.75
N ASN A 381 -4.64 -24.37 -2.09
CA ASN A 381 -4.80 -25.59 -2.88
C ASN A 381 -5.41 -26.75 -2.05
N GLY A 382 -5.67 -26.54 -0.75
CA GLY A 382 -6.25 -27.54 0.13
C GLY A 382 -5.32 -28.73 0.39
N GLU A 383 -4.00 -28.52 0.41
CA GLU A 383 -3.03 -29.59 0.64
C GLU A 383 -2.99 -29.98 2.12
N ILE A 384 -3.83 -30.96 2.45
CA ILE A 384 -3.95 -31.55 3.79
C ILE A 384 -3.44 -32.99 3.71
N PRO A 385 -2.63 -33.46 4.67
CA PRO A 385 -2.19 -34.85 4.70
C PRO A 385 -3.37 -35.82 4.59
N GLY A 386 -3.31 -36.74 3.62
CA GLY A 386 -4.35 -37.74 3.38
C GLY A 386 -5.50 -37.32 2.45
N TYR A 387 -5.53 -36.07 1.98
CA TYR A 387 -6.53 -35.60 1.02
C TYR A 387 -5.88 -35.20 -0.31
N LEU A 388 -6.60 -35.39 -1.42
CA LEU A 388 -6.18 -34.90 -2.72
C LEU A 388 -6.27 -33.38 -2.75
N SER A 389 -5.22 -32.73 -3.22
CA SER A 389 -5.27 -31.29 -3.48
C SER A 389 -6.27 -30.98 -4.58
N ARG A 390 -6.81 -29.76 -4.56
CA ARG A 390 -7.81 -29.30 -5.52
C ARG A 390 -7.31 -29.41 -6.96
N THR A 391 -6.08 -28.94 -7.20
CA THR A 391 -5.41 -29.03 -8.50
C THR A 391 -5.22 -30.48 -8.95
N LEU A 392 -4.75 -31.36 -8.06
CA LEU A 392 -4.52 -32.77 -8.38
C LEU A 392 -5.82 -33.50 -8.71
N ASN A 393 -6.87 -33.28 -7.90
CA ASN A 393 -8.19 -33.86 -8.12
C ASN A 393 -8.76 -33.45 -9.48
N GLN A 394 -8.64 -32.17 -9.87
CA GLN A 394 -9.10 -31.70 -11.18
C GLN A 394 -8.32 -32.33 -12.33
N ILE A 395 -7.00 -32.52 -12.19
CA ILE A 395 -6.17 -33.19 -13.21
C ILE A 395 -6.62 -34.63 -13.40
N ILE A 396 -6.79 -35.38 -12.32
CA ILE A 396 -7.23 -36.80 -12.35
C ILE A 396 -8.61 -36.90 -12.98
N THR A 397 -9.55 -36.08 -12.51
CA THR A 397 -10.93 -36.03 -13.03
C THR A 397 -10.94 -35.70 -14.52
N SER A 398 -10.13 -34.75 -14.97
CA SER A 398 -10.05 -34.38 -16.40
C SER A 398 -9.41 -35.48 -17.24
N LEU A 399 -8.38 -36.17 -16.74
CA LEU A 399 -7.73 -37.27 -17.46
C LEU A 399 -8.69 -38.45 -17.68
N ILE A 400 -9.40 -38.84 -16.63
CA ILE A 400 -10.31 -40.00 -16.65
C ILE A 400 -11.59 -39.65 -17.42
N ASN A 401 -12.22 -38.53 -17.09
CA ASN A 401 -13.57 -38.24 -17.57
C ASN A 401 -13.60 -37.45 -18.88
N ASP A 402 -12.55 -36.70 -19.26
CA ASP A 402 -12.49 -35.96 -20.55
C ASP A 402 -11.51 -36.58 -21.53
N ILE A 403 -10.25 -36.70 -21.14
CA ILE A 403 -9.18 -37.06 -22.08
C ILE A 403 -9.32 -38.50 -22.53
N GLY A 404 -9.54 -39.43 -21.59
CA GLY A 404 -9.82 -40.83 -21.89
C GLY A 404 -10.90 -41.00 -22.96
N PRO A 405 -12.13 -40.50 -22.75
CA PRO A 405 -13.22 -40.73 -23.69
C PRO A 405 -13.22 -39.83 -24.94
N ASN A 406 -12.73 -38.60 -24.87
CA ASN A 406 -12.97 -37.59 -25.92
C ASN A 406 -11.76 -37.25 -26.78
N TYR A 407 -10.58 -37.84 -26.54
CA TYR A 407 -9.36 -37.53 -27.28
C TYR A 407 -8.76 -38.75 -27.98
N SER A 408 -8.11 -38.51 -29.11
CA SER A 408 -7.37 -39.51 -29.87
C SER A 408 -5.88 -39.20 -29.85
N TYR A 409 -5.06 -40.20 -29.53
CA TYR A 409 -3.61 -40.06 -29.52
C TYR A 409 -3.01 -40.23 -30.92
N CYS A 410 -2.28 -39.23 -31.39
CA CYS A 410 -1.50 -39.28 -32.62
C CYS A 410 -0.04 -39.63 -32.32
N VAL A 411 0.39 -40.84 -32.66
CA VAL A 411 1.76 -41.32 -32.43
C VAL A 411 2.82 -40.44 -33.13
N GLN A 412 2.53 -39.97 -34.34
CA GLN A 412 3.47 -39.17 -35.14
C GLN A 412 3.77 -37.81 -34.50
N THR A 413 2.75 -37.16 -33.93
CA THR A 413 2.89 -35.83 -33.32
C THR A 413 3.05 -35.89 -31.80
N GLN A 414 2.87 -37.08 -31.21
CA GLN A 414 2.84 -37.32 -29.76
C GLN A 414 1.85 -36.40 -29.03
N ARG A 415 0.67 -36.20 -29.63
CA ARG A 415 -0.37 -35.31 -29.12
C ARG A 415 -1.73 -36.00 -29.11
N PHE A 416 -2.50 -35.71 -28.08
CA PHE A 416 -3.92 -35.97 -27.99
C PHE A 416 -4.67 -34.82 -28.68
N VAL A 417 -5.57 -35.17 -29.60
CA VAL A 417 -6.44 -34.22 -30.29
C VAL A 417 -7.89 -34.64 -30.05
N LYS A 418 -8.77 -33.67 -29.84
CA LYS A 418 -10.19 -33.93 -29.57
C LYS A 418 -10.81 -34.69 -30.75
N SER A 419 -11.51 -35.77 -30.44
CA SER A 419 -12.22 -36.59 -31.43
C SER A 419 -13.33 -35.79 -32.10
N THR A 420 -13.66 -36.12 -33.34
CA THR A 420 -14.79 -35.51 -34.07
C THR A 420 -16.14 -35.94 -33.50
N ILE A 421 -16.18 -37.05 -32.76
CA ILE A 421 -17.35 -37.59 -32.09
C ILE A 421 -17.13 -37.42 -30.58
N LEU A 422 -18.02 -36.67 -29.92
CA LEU A 422 -18.02 -36.51 -28.46
C LEU A 422 -18.88 -37.62 -27.86
N TYR A 423 -18.23 -38.54 -27.16
CA TYR A 423 -18.91 -39.69 -26.53
C TYR A 423 -19.42 -39.34 -25.12
N THR A 424 -18.78 -38.37 -24.46
CA THR A 424 -19.23 -37.84 -23.18
C THR A 424 -19.33 -36.31 -23.24
N THR A 425 -20.42 -35.77 -22.70
CA THR A 425 -20.57 -34.32 -22.49
C THR A 425 -20.09 -33.98 -21.08
N HIS A 426 -18.99 -33.24 -20.97
CA HIS A 426 -18.69 -32.54 -19.73
C HIS A 426 -19.75 -31.47 -19.49
N SER A 427 -20.64 -31.74 -18.53
CA SER A 427 -21.58 -30.76 -18.00
C SER A 427 -21.04 -30.18 -16.69
N SER A 428 -20.03 -29.34 -16.78
CA SER A 428 -19.87 -28.28 -15.79
C SER A 428 -20.11 -26.99 -16.54
N GLU A 429 -21.30 -26.39 -16.36
CA GLU A 429 -21.47 -24.98 -16.72
C GLU A 429 -20.32 -24.22 -16.05
N PRO A 430 -19.51 -23.46 -16.81
CA PRO A 430 -18.42 -22.73 -16.21
C PRO A 430 -19.03 -21.76 -15.19
N SER A 431 -18.71 -21.98 -13.92
CA SER A 431 -19.04 -21.00 -12.90
C SER A 431 -18.51 -19.65 -13.37
N LYS A 432 -19.33 -18.59 -13.31
CA LYS A 432 -18.96 -17.26 -13.80
C LYS A 432 -17.90 -16.65 -12.88
N ILE A 433 -16.66 -17.14 -12.97
CA ILE A 433 -15.54 -16.55 -12.26
C ILE A 433 -15.23 -15.23 -12.93
N HIS A 434 -15.23 -14.17 -12.12
CA HIS A 434 -15.06 -12.84 -12.63
C HIS A 434 -13.61 -12.69 -13.12
N SER A 435 -13.40 -12.52 -14.43
CA SER A 435 -12.06 -12.42 -15.06
C SER A 435 -11.11 -11.45 -14.35
N VAL A 436 -11.63 -10.35 -13.80
CA VAL A 436 -10.84 -9.36 -13.05
C VAL A 436 -10.25 -9.94 -11.74
N GLN A 437 -10.86 -10.94 -11.12
CA GLN A 437 -10.33 -11.59 -9.91
C GLN A 437 -9.11 -12.46 -10.20
N VAL A 438 -9.10 -13.15 -11.35
CA VAL A 438 -8.01 -14.04 -11.79
C VAL A 438 -6.85 -13.25 -12.41
N TYR A 439 -7.15 -12.24 -13.22
CA TYR A 439 -6.16 -11.55 -14.04
C TYR A 439 -5.87 -10.12 -13.59
N GLY A 440 -6.73 -9.56 -12.73
CA GLY A 440 -6.59 -8.20 -12.22
C GLY A 440 -7.11 -7.10 -13.14
N THR A 441 -6.83 -7.18 -14.44
CA THR A 441 -7.39 -6.27 -15.45
C THR A 441 -7.82 -7.05 -16.69
N LYS A 442 -8.74 -6.47 -17.48
CA LYS A 442 -9.18 -7.09 -18.73
C LYS A 442 -8.04 -7.18 -19.74
N ALA A 443 -7.16 -6.16 -19.78
CA ALA A 443 -5.99 -6.17 -20.64
C ALA A 443 -5.04 -7.33 -20.33
N ILE A 444 -4.79 -7.63 -19.05
CA ILE A 444 -3.97 -8.77 -18.62
C ILE A 444 -4.64 -10.09 -18.99
N ALA A 445 -5.95 -10.22 -18.71
CA ALA A 445 -6.72 -11.41 -19.06
C ALA A 445 -6.60 -11.76 -20.55
N PHE A 446 -6.79 -10.76 -21.39
CA PHE A 446 -6.70 -10.93 -22.84
C PHE A 446 -5.29 -11.34 -23.28
N ALA A 447 -4.24 -10.70 -22.73
CA ALA A 447 -2.86 -11.03 -23.09
C ALA A 447 -2.49 -12.47 -22.75
N PHE A 448 -2.91 -12.96 -21.58
CA PHE A 448 -2.70 -14.35 -21.17
C PHE A 448 -3.49 -15.32 -22.05
N GLU A 449 -4.77 -15.07 -22.31
CA GLU A 449 -5.60 -15.96 -23.14
C GLU A 449 -5.11 -16.02 -24.59
N GLU A 450 -4.67 -14.90 -25.19
CA GLU A 450 -4.11 -14.88 -26.56
C GLU A 450 -2.77 -15.65 -26.64
N TYR A 451 -1.91 -15.51 -25.61
CA TYR A 451 -0.62 -16.16 -25.60
C TYR A 451 -0.73 -17.67 -25.35
N TYR A 452 -1.44 -18.06 -24.29
CA TYR A 452 -1.58 -19.45 -23.86
C TYR A 452 -2.71 -20.20 -24.58
N GLY A 453 -3.65 -19.51 -25.23
CA GLY A 453 -4.71 -20.14 -26.04
C GLY A 453 -4.19 -20.95 -27.23
N ARG A 454 -2.91 -20.79 -27.60
CA ARG A 454 -2.24 -21.64 -28.59
C ARG A 454 -2.11 -23.10 -28.15
N TYR A 455 -2.13 -23.34 -26.84
CA TYR A 455 -2.10 -24.69 -26.27
C TYR A 455 -3.48 -25.33 -26.16
N SER A 456 -4.57 -24.57 -26.38
CA SER A 456 -5.94 -25.07 -26.20
C SER A 456 -6.44 -26.09 -27.24
N LYS A 457 -5.65 -26.37 -28.28
CA LYS A 457 -6.09 -27.24 -29.40
C LYS A 457 -5.62 -28.70 -29.28
N TYR A 458 -4.74 -29.00 -28.35
CA TYR A 458 -4.16 -30.34 -28.18
C TYR A 458 -3.66 -30.52 -26.76
N ILE A 459 -3.44 -31.78 -26.36
CA ILE A 459 -2.72 -32.10 -25.12
C ILE A 459 -1.49 -32.90 -25.50
N GLY A 460 -0.32 -32.51 -24.98
CA GLY A 460 0.96 -33.08 -25.39
C GLY A 460 2.01 -32.93 -24.30
N VAL A 461 3.27 -33.18 -24.66
CA VAL A 461 4.40 -33.21 -23.70
C VAL A 461 4.45 -31.98 -22.80
N GLU A 462 4.23 -30.78 -23.34
CA GLU A 462 4.22 -29.51 -22.58
C GLU A 462 3.20 -29.52 -21.42
N HIS A 463 2.04 -30.14 -21.63
CA HIS A 463 0.99 -30.25 -20.62
C HIS A 463 1.40 -31.22 -19.52
N PHE A 464 1.94 -32.38 -19.90
CA PHE A 464 2.41 -33.38 -18.93
C PHE A 464 3.63 -32.92 -18.13
N GLN A 465 4.53 -32.14 -18.73
CA GLN A 465 5.62 -31.49 -18.01
C GLN A 465 5.07 -30.48 -16.99
N THR A 466 4.03 -29.72 -17.36
CA THR A 466 3.38 -28.78 -16.45
C THR A 466 2.65 -29.50 -15.30
N ILE A 467 1.97 -30.61 -15.60
CA ILE A 467 1.37 -31.49 -14.58
C ILE A 467 2.46 -31.92 -13.58
N PHE A 468 3.56 -32.48 -14.08
CA PHE A 468 4.65 -32.93 -13.23
C PHE A 468 5.23 -31.79 -12.36
N ARG A 469 5.39 -30.59 -12.94
CA ARG A 469 5.85 -29.39 -12.21
C ARG A 469 4.92 -29.02 -11.06
N LEU A 470 3.61 -29.08 -11.27
CA LEU A 470 2.60 -28.66 -10.29
C LEU A 470 2.39 -29.69 -9.17
N VAL A 471 2.36 -30.99 -9.51
CA VAL A 471 1.98 -32.03 -8.53
C VAL A 471 3.16 -32.85 -8.00
N GLY A 472 4.34 -32.77 -8.63
CA GLY A 472 5.53 -33.50 -8.24
C GLY A 472 5.39 -35.03 -8.36
N TYR A 473 6.36 -35.75 -7.78
CA TYR A 473 6.42 -37.21 -7.84
C TYR A 473 5.24 -37.90 -7.13
N SER A 474 4.86 -37.41 -5.95
CA SER A 474 3.75 -37.98 -5.18
C SER A 474 2.43 -37.84 -5.92
N GLY A 475 2.18 -36.66 -6.52
CA GLY A 475 0.99 -36.43 -7.32
C GLY A 475 0.94 -37.30 -8.58
N VAL A 476 2.05 -37.45 -9.30
CA VAL A 476 2.11 -38.34 -10.48
C VAL A 476 1.89 -39.80 -10.11
N ALA A 477 2.46 -40.27 -8.99
CA ALA A 477 2.20 -41.63 -8.51
C ALA A 477 0.70 -41.86 -8.28
N LYS A 478 0.01 -40.87 -7.68
CA LYS A 478 -1.44 -40.94 -7.47
C LYS A 478 -2.25 -40.88 -8.78
N ILE A 479 -1.85 -40.04 -9.74
CA ILE A 479 -2.46 -40.01 -11.08
C ILE A 479 -2.39 -41.40 -11.73
N VAL A 480 -1.23 -42.06 -11.67
CA VAL A 480 -1.05 -43.40 -12.27
C VAL A 480 -1.89 -44.46 -11.56
N GLU A 481 -2.00 -44.38 -10.23
CA GLU A 481 -2.86 -45.28 -9.44
C GLU A 481 -4.33 -45.18 -9.87
N ASP A 482 -4.87 -43.96 -9.95
CA ASP A 482 -6.28 -43.74 -10.27
C ASP A 482 -6.59 -44.05 -11.75
N LEU A 483 -5.64 -43.77 -12.66
CA LEU A 483 -5.76 -44.19 -14.07
C LEU A 483 -5.78 -45.71 -14.21
N LYS A 484 -4.97 -46.44 -13.41
CA LYS A 484 -4.97 -47.90 -13.41
C LYS A 484 -6.29 -48.45 -12.87
N GLU A 485 -6.84 -47.85 -11.82
CA GLU A 485 -8.15 -48.24 -11.27
C GLU A 485 -9.27 -48.01 -12.30
N ALA A 486 -9.27 -46.86 -12.96
CA ALA A 486 -10.22 -46.55 -14.04
C ALA A 486 -10.10 -47.54 -15.21
N ALA A 487 -8.88 -47.83 -15.67
CA ALA A 487 -8.64 -48.82 -16.73
C ALA A 487 -9.10 -50.23 -16.32
N THR A 488 -8.88 -50.63 -15.06
CA THR A 488 -9.34 -51.93 -14.53
C THR A 488 -10.86 -52.01 -14.53
N THR A 489 -11.55 -50.92 -14.18
CA THR A 489 -13.02 -50.84 -14.19
C THR A 489 -13.62 -50.90 -15.61
N LEU A 490 -12.89 -50.38 -16.61
CA LEU A 490 -13.28 -50.51 -18.02
C LEU A 490 -13.04 -51.92 -18.56
N LEU A 491 -11.94 -52.56 -18.16
CA LEU A 491 -11.61 -53.94 -18.53
C LEU A 491 -12.62 -54.94 -17.93
N ASP A 492 -12.95 -54.81 -16.64
CA ASP A 492 -13.84 -55.68 -15.88
C ASP A 492 -15.01 -54.86 -15.27
N PRO A 493 -16.30 -54.99 -15.66
CA PRO A 493 -16.97 -55.99 -16.51
C PRO A 493 -17.44 -55.47 -17.89
N ILE A 494 -17.03 -54.27 -18.32
CA ILE A 494 -17.59 -53.62 -19.52
C ILE A 494 -17.03 -54.26 -20.78
N LEU A 495 -15.70 -54.26 -20.95
CA LEU A 495 -15.06 -54.84 -22.13
C LEU A 495 -15.28 -56.35 -22.23
N ILE A 496 -15.24 -57.09 -21.11
CA ILE A 496 -15.52 -58.54 -21.13
C ILE A 496 -16.89 -58.84 -21.73
N LYS A 497 -17.96 -58.12 -21.32
CA LYS A 497 -19.30 -58.33 -21.89
C LYS A 497 -19.36 -58.06 -23.39
N TYR A 498 -18.69 -57.00 -23.85
CA TYR A 498 -18.59 -56.73 -25.29
C TYR A 498 -17.81 -57.83 -26.01
N VAL A 499 -16.72 -58.33 -25.44
CA VAL A 499 -15.93 -59.42 -26.03
C VAL A 499 -16.74 -60.71 -26.09
N GLU A 500 -17.49 -61.07 -25.05
CA GLU A 500 -18.40 -62.23 -25.04
C GLU A 500 -19.43 -62.14 -26.16
N ILE A 501 -20.13 -61.00 -26.30
CA ILE A 501 -21.12 -60.76 -27.36
C ILE A 501 -20.47 -60.83 -28.75
N LEU A 502 -19.31 -60.19 -28.94
CA LEU A 502 -18.59 -60.23 -30.21
C LEU A 502 -18.08 -61.63 -30.54
N MET A 503 -17.66 -62.42 -29.55
CA MET A 503 -17.25 -63.81 -29.73
C MET A 503 -18.41 -64.71 -30.15
N GLU A 504 -19.62 -64.49 -29.61
CA GLU A 504 -20.83 -65.19 -30.09
C GLU A 504 -21.16 -64.84 -31.55
N GLY A 505 -20.89 -63.60 -31.97
CA GLY A 505 -21.07 -63.13 -33.35
C GLY A 505 -19.96 -63.54 -34.33
N MET A 506 -18.84 -64.11 -33.85
CA MET A 506 -17.74 -64.55 -34.71
C MET A 506 -18.06 -65.84 -35.48
N PRO A 507 -17.56 -66.01 -36.71
CA PRO A 507 -17.74 -67.25 -37.45
C PRO A 507 -17.01 -68.41 -36.75
N MET A 508 -17.73 -69.51 -36.50
CA MET A 508 -17.20 -70.73 -35.86
C MET A 508 -15.96 -71.31 -36.57
N LYS A 509 -15.85 -71.09 -37.89
CA LYS A 509 -14.68 -71.42 -38.71
C LYS A 509 -14.47 -70.34 -39.77
N CYS A 510 -13.32 -69.67 -39.75
CA CYS A 510 -12.87 -68.77 -40.81
C CYS A 510 -11.66 -69.41 -41.51
N VAL A 511 -11.80 -69.74 -42.80
CA VAL A 511 -10.71 -70.36 -43.58
C VAL A 511 -10.17 -69.31 -44.54
N LEU A 512 -8.85 -69.17 -44.60
CA LEU A 512 -8.20 -68.27 -45.55
C LEU A 512 -8.48 -68.74 -46.99
N PRO A 513 -9.24 -67.98 -47.81
CA PRO A 513 -9.59 -68.42 -49.15
C PRO A 513 -8.36 -68.44 -50.07
N ARG A 514 -8.38 -69.32 -51.07
CA ARG A 514 -7.27 -69.45 -52.03
C ARG A 514 -7.15 -68.19 -52.90
N SER A 515 -5.94 -67.89 -53.37
CA SER A 515 -5.67 -66.74 -54.26
C SER A 515 -6.49 -66.76 -55.56
N SER A 516 -6.97 -67.93 -55.97
CA SER A 516 -7.83 -68.13 -57.15
C SER A 516 -9.21 -67.45 -57.07
N TYR A 517 -9.66 -67.04 -55.88
CA TYR A 517 -10.95 -66.35 -55.67
C TYR A 517 -10.92 -64.87 -56.10
N GLY A 518 -9.73 -64.28 -56.30
CA GLY A 518 -9.56 -62.87 -56.64
C GLY A 518 -9.97 -61.90 -55.51
N LEU A 519 -9.63 -60.61 -55.66
CA LEU A 519 -9.87 -59.60 -54.62
C LEU A 519 -11.37 -59.41 -54.31
N ALA A 520 -12.24 -59.39 -55.32
CA ALA A 520 -13.67 -59.25 -55.13
C ALA A 520 -14.29 -60.45 -54.40
N GLY A 521 -13.86 -61.67 -54.71
CA GLY A 521 -14.30 -62.89 -54.03
C GLY A 521 -13.80 -62.96 -52.59
N LEU A 522 -12.57 -62.51 -52.32
CA LEU A 522 -12.02 -62.39 -50.98
C LEU A 522 -12.80 -61.36 -50.14
N PHE A 523 -13.07 -60.18 -50.69
CA PHE A 523 -13.83 -59.14 -50.02
C PHE A 523 -15.25 -59.63 -49.67
N GLY A 524 -15.98 -60.21 -50.63
CA GLY A 524 -17.32 -60.74 -50.39
C GLY A 524 -17.34 -61.90 -49.40
N TYR A 525 -16.32 -62.77 -49.39
CA TYR A 525 -16.17 -63.83 -48.39
C TYR A 525 -16.06 -63.26 -46.97
N TYR A 526 -15.20 -62.26 -46.76
CA TYR A 526 -15.03 -61.65 -45.42
C TYR A 526 -16.21 -60.78 -45.01
N GLU A 527 -16.81 -60.04 -45.94
CA GLU A 527 -18.02 -59.25 -45.70
C GLU A 527 -19.16 -60.13 -45.21
N THR A 528 -19.36 -61.30 -45.85
CA THR A 528 -20.40 -62.26 -45.45
C THR A 528 -20.04 -62.98 -44.15
N SER A 529 -18.77 -63.38 -43.98
CA SER A 529 -18.32 -64.15 -42.81
C SER A 529 -18.32 -63.33 -41.52
N PHE A 530 -18.15 -62.01 -41.60
CA PHE A 530 -18.14 -61.09 -40.45
C PHE A 530 -19.33 -60.13 -40.44
N ALA A 531 -20.40 -60.41 -41.21
CA ALA A 531 -21.57 -59.54 -41.32
C ALA A 531 -22.19 -59.19 -39.95
N ALA A 532 -22.28 -60.17 -39.04
CA ALA A 532 -22.80 -59.96 -37.69
C ALA A 532 -21.97 -58.97 -36.86
N ILE A 533 -20.64 -58.96 -37.03
CA ILE A 533 -19.74 -58.01 -36.38
C ILE A 533 -19.89 -56.63 -37.00
N PHE A 534 -19.91 -56.53 -38.33
CA PHE A 534 -20.04 -55.24 -39.04
C PHE A 534 -21.38 -54.54 -38.79
N GLN A 535 -22.44 -55.32 -38.53
CA GLN A 535 -23.78 -54.81 -38.24
C GLN A 535 -24.02 -54.54 -36.74
N TYR A 536 -23.07 -54.85 -35.86
CA TYR A 536 -23.20 -54.62 -34.43
C TYR A 536 -23.23 -53.11 -34.12
N SER A 537 -24.38 -52.62 -33.65
CA SER A 537 -24.63 -51.18 -33.44
C SER A 537 -23.63 -50.54 -32.48
N ASP A 538 -23.22 -51.28 -31.46
CA ASP A 538 -22.39 -50.77 -30.36
C ASP A 538 -20.89 -51.02 -30.61
N LEU A 539 -20.51 -51.53 -31.79
CA LEU A 539 -19.11 -51.79 -32.12
C LEU A 539 -18.27 -50.50 -32.00
N ARG A 540 -18.80 -49.38 -32.51
CA ARG A 540 -18.08 -48.10 -32.53
C ARG A 540 -18.28 -47.26 -31.28
N SER A 541 -19.50 -47.18 -30.76
CA SER A 541 -19.86 -46.31 -29.62
C SER A 541 -19.68 -46.99 -28.27
N GLY A 542 -19.68 -48.32 -28.22
CA GLY A 542 -19.49 -49.10 -27.00
C GLY A 542 -18.09 -49.72 -26.97
N PHE A 543 -17.87 -50.75 -27.78
CA PHE A 543 -16.65 -51.55 -27.72
C PHE A 543 -15.37 -50.76 -28.06
N LEU A 544 -15.29 -50.18 -29.26
CA LEU A 544 -14.10 -49.42 -29.71
C LEU A 544 -13.88 -48.11 -28.94
N HIS A 545 -14.92 -47.59 -28.27
CA HIS A 545 -14.79 -46.42 -27.43
C HIS A 545 -14.25 -46.77 -26.03
N SER A 546 -14.62 -47.95 -25.52
CA SER A 546 -14.15 -48.45 -24.23
C SER A 546 -12.72 -49.02 -24.29
N LEU A 547 -12.30 -49.48 -25.48
CA LEU A 547 -10.95 -49.96 -25.78
C LEU A 547 -9.99 -48.79 -26.00
#